data_AF-A0AA37MUZ3-F1
#
_entry.id   AF-A0AA37MUZ3-F1
#
_cell.length_a   1.000
_cell.length_b   1.000
_cell.length_c   1.000
_cell.angle_alpha   90.00
_cell.angle_beta   90.00
_cell.angle_gamma   90.00
#
_symmetry.space_group_name_H-M   'P 1'
#
loop_
_entity.id
_entity.type
_entity.pdbx_description
1 polymer ?
#
loop_
_entity_poly.entity_id
_entity_poly.type
_entity_poly.pdbx_seq_one_letter_code
_entity_poly.pdbx_strand_id
1 'polypeptide(L)'
;MKTPLLDVDIPSIYKNSQGVPVQLPKRLARATPDMTTAMAGIAADLSALTGRLVLSDLFRTYDMQMQAHLDYVNKKKRAFSPPPGGSFHEGGRAMDLSLPALKMSLDDFWVLAKKHNVVPIISQPNSSLDEAWHFECRGSHQVVIDYYRNRAGSNFKSPYAAGAASAILAIGVRVDQFGSAQKEAQLQAALIRCGHEIGNLDGAIGVLTRAALTSLGLAGATLDDALAHVEDIAQKTFRGEYKVVDQSILALTEQLEIKSPGHVVLDA
;
A
#
# COMPACT_ATOMS: atom_id res chain seq x y z
N MET A 1 -5.98 -17.39 2.01
CA MET A 1 -5.96 -16.72 0.69
C MET A 1 -5.08 -15.50 0.79
N LYS A 2 -4.16 -15.30 -0.16
CA LYS A 2 -3.34 -14.08 -0.23
C LYS A 2 -4.19 -12.85 -0.50
N THR A 3 -3.78 -11.69 -0.01
CA THR A 3 -4.38 -10.40 -0.35
C THR A 3 -4.22 -10.17 -1.85
N PRO A 4 -5.31 -9.98 -2.62
CA PRO A 4 -5.19 -9.76 -4.06
C PRO A 4 -4.65 -8.36 -4.36
N LEU A 5 -4.00 -8.21 -5.51
CA LEU A 5 -3.72 -6.92 -6.12
C LEU A 5 -4.68 -6.72 -7.29
N LEU A 6 -5.36 -5.58 -7.29
CA LEU A 6 -6.27 -5.17 -8.35
C LEU A 6 -5.56 -4.19 -9.28
N ASP A 7 -5.79 -4.31 -10.58
CA ASP A 7 -5.41 -3.25 -11.51
C ASP A 7 -6.25 -1.99 -11.24
N VAL A 8 -5.60 -0.84 -11.37
CA VAL A 8 -6.20 0.47 -11.09
C VAL A 8 -5.96 1.39 -12.29
N ASP A 9 -7.01 2.06 -12.76
CA ASP A 9 -6.90 3.14 -13.73
C ASP A 9 -6.90 4.48 -13.00
N ILE A 10 -5.76 5.17 -12.98
CA ILE A 10 -5.60 6.43 -12.25
C ILE A 10 -4.68 7.40 -13.01
N PRO A 11 -5.04 8.70 -13.07
CA PRO A 11 -4.20 9.70 -13.73
C PRO A 11 -2.81 9.77 -13.11
N SER A 12 -1.80 10.02 -13.94
CA SER A 12 -0.42 10.15 -13.48
C SER A 12 0.19 11.52 -13.75
N ILE A 13 1.32 11.78 -13.08
CA ILE A 13 2.16 12.95 -13.38
C ILE A 13 2.90 12.82 -14.72
N TYR A 14 2.91 11.62 -15.32
CA TYR A 14 3.62 11.36 -16.55
C TYR A 14 2.89 11.94 -17.75
N LYS A 15 3.66 12.26 -18.79
CA LYS A 15 3.17 12.77 -20.06
C LYS A 15 3.76 11.94 -21.20
N ASN A 16 3.00 11.79 -22.29
CA ASN A 16 3.53 11.22 -23.52
C ASN A 16 4.52 12.20 -24.19
N SER A 17 5.12 11.80 -25.32
CA SER A 17 6.07 12.62 -26.09
C SER A 17 5.48 13.95 -26.60
N GLN A 18 4.15 14.08 -26.64
CA GLN A 18 3.42 15.29 -27.04
C GLN A 18 3.03 16.16 -25.84
N GLY A 19 3.45 15.81 -24.63
CA GLY A 19 3.13 16.55 -23.41
C GLY A 19 1.72 16.29 -22.85
N VAL A 20 0.99 15.32 -23.40
CA VAL A 20 -0.36 14.96 -22.96
C VAL A 20 -0.28 14.07 -21.72
N PRO A 21 -1.00 14.37 -20.62
CA PRO A 21 -1.07 13.51 -19.44
C PRO A 21 -1.51 12.09 -19.79
N VAL A 22 -0.89 11.10 -19.17
CA VAL A 22 -1.23 9.67 -19.35
C VAL A 22 -1.64 9.02 -18.04
N GLN A 23 -2.28 7.86 -18.14
CA GLN A 23 -2.59 7.02 -16.98
C GLN A 23 -1.29 6.48 -16.34
N LEU A 24 -1.38 6.12 -15.07
CA LEU A 24 -0.27 5.48 -14.37
C LEU A 24 0.10 4.18 -15.11
N PRO A 25 1.39 3.93 -15.40
CA PRO A 25 1.82 2.73 -16.10
C PRO A 25 1.31 1.46 -15.40
N LYS A 26 0.74 0.51 -16.15
CA LYS A 26 0.12 -0.71 -15.60
C LYS A 26 0.98 -1.47 -14.57
N ARG A 27 2.30 -1.50 -14.75
CA ARG A 27 3.23 -2.14 -13.81
C ARG A 27 3.22 -1.51 -12.41
N LEU A 28 2.94 -0.20 -12.34
CA LEU A 28 2.79 0.62 -11.13
C LEU A 28 1.33 0.66 -10.64
N ALA A 29 0.36 0.46 -11.54
CA ALA A 29 -1.05 0.74 -11.29
C ALA A 29 -1.78 -0.47 -10.68
N ARG A 30 -1.32 -0.92 -9.52
CA ARG A 30 -1.92 -2.02 -8.76
C ARG A 30 -2.07 -1.67 -7.29
N ALA A 31 -3.15 -2.10 -6.65
CA ALA A 31 -3.33 -1.87 -5.22
C ALA A 31 -4.17 -2.98 -4.55
N THR A 32 -4.11 -3.06 -3.23
CA THR A 32 -5.02 -3.92 -2.46
C THR A 32 -6.46 -3.37 -2.51
N PRO A 33 -7.50 -4.21 -2.37
CA PRO A 33 -8.89 -3.76 -2.49
C PRO A 33 -9.31 -2.59 -1.58
N ASP A 34 -8.80 -2.55 -0.36
CA ASP A 34 -9.02 -1.44 0.58
C ASP A 34 -8.32 -0.16 0.11
N MET A 35 -7.08 -0.25 -0.37
CA MET A 35 -6.37 0.88 -0.98
C MET A 35 -7.09 1.38 -2.24
N THR A 36 -7.58 0.48 -3.10
CA THR A 36 -8.40 0.85 -4.27
C THR A 36 -9.67 1.59 -3.86
N THR A 37 -10.38 1.08 -2.85
CA THR A 37 -11.58 1.72 -2.30
C THR A 37 -11.27 3.11 -1.74
N ALA A 38 -10.18 3.22 -0.98
CA ALA A 38 -9.75 4.49 -0.40
C ALA A 38 -9.37 5.52 -1.48
N MET A 39 -8.62 5.11 -2.51
CA MET A 39 -8.28 5.98 -3.64
C MET A 39 -9.52 6.45 -4.40
N ALA A 40 -10.51 5.58 -4.61
CA ALA A 40 -11.76 5.96 -5.26
C ALA A 40 -12.54 7.00 -4.44
N GLY A 41 -12.64 6.80 -3.11
CA GLY A 41 -13.27 7.75 -2.21
C GLY A 41 -12.53 9.11 -2.17
N ILE A 42 -11.21 9.09 -2.09
CA ILE A 42 -10.37 10.31 -2.14
C ILE A 42 -10.55 11.02 -3.48
N ALA A 43 -10.54 10.30 -4.60
CA ALA A 43 -10.72 10.89 -5.92
C ALA A 43 -12.09 11.57 -6.07
N ALA A 44 -13.15 10.94 -5.56
CA ALA A 44 -14.49 11.51 -5.56
C ALA A 44 -14.56 12.79 -4.71
N ASP A 45 -14.03 12.78 -3.49
CA ASP A 45 -14.00 13.95 -2.61
C ASP A 45 -13.18 15.10 -3.19
N LEU A 46 -12.02 14.81 -3.80
CA LEU A 46 -11.20 15.81 -4.47
C LEU A 46 -11.92 16.42 -5.67
N SER A 47 -12.59 15.59 -6.49
CA SER A 47 -13.34 16.06 -7.65
C SER A 47 -14.45 17.05 -7.27
N ALA A 48 -15.16 16.77 -6.17
CA ALA A 48 -16.16 17.69 -5.61
C ALA A 48 -15.57 19.05 -5.18
N LEU A 49 -14.26 19.12 -4.96
CA LEU A 49 -13.51 20.31 -4.55
C LEU A 49 -12.61 20.86 -5.67
N THR A 50 -12.86 20.49 -6.93
CA THR A 50 -12.06 20.86 -8.13
C THR A 50 -10.63 20.31 -8.17
N GLY A 51 -10.25 19.51 -7.18
CA GLY A 51 -9.00 18.76 -7.10
C GLY A 51 -9.05 17.46 -7.88
N ARG A 52 -7.89 16.82 -8.03
CA ARG A 52 -7.77 15.48 -8.64
C ARG A 52 -6.72 14.66 -7.92
N LEU A 53 -7.00 13.37 -7.78
CA LEU A 53 -5.99 12.39 -7.37
C LEU A 53 -5.12 12.04 -8.59
N VAL A 54 -3.86 12.46 -8.57
CA VAL A 54 -2.88 12.22 -9.63
C VAL A 54 -1.64 11.62 -9.00
N LEU A 55 -1.17 10.47 -9.48
CA LEU A 55 -0.09 9.70 -8.85
C LEU A 55 1.21 9.68 -9.65
N SER A 56 2.33 9.53 -8.95
CA SER A 56 3.62 9.15 -9.55
C SER A 56 3.97 7.70 -9.29
N ASP A 57 3.58 7.17 -8.13
CA ASP A 57 3.88 5.78 -7.74
C ASP A 57 2.72 5.22 -6.91
N LEU A 58 2.52 3.91 -7.00
CA LEU A 58 1.48 3.17 -6.27
C LEU A 58 2.04 1.79 -5.89
N PHE A 59 2.28 0.90 -6.85
CA PHE A 59 2.89 -0.41 -6.60
C PHE A 59 4.29 -0.52 -7.18
N ARG A 60 5.22 -1.06 -6.39
CA ARG A 60 6.56 -1.44 -6.86
C ARG A 60 6.75 -2.94 -6.73
N THR A 61 7.16 -3.60 -7.82
CA THR A 61 7.67 -4.96 -7.70
C THR A 61 8.98 -4.97 -6.89
N TYR A 62 9.37 -6.14 -6.41
CA TYR A 62 10.68 -6.36 -5.79
C TYR A 62 11.84 -5.74 -6.62
N ASP A 63 11.89 -6.01 -7.93
CA ASP A 63 12.97 -5.49 -8.79
C ASP A 63 12.92 -3.96 -8.93
N MET A 64 11.72 -3.39 -8.98
CA MET A 64 11.53 -1.94 -9.02
C MET A 64 11.96 -1.29 -7.71
N GLN A 65 11.66 -1.93 -6.58
CA GLN A 65 12.13 -1.48 -5.28
C GLN A 65 13.65 -1.56 -5.18
N MET A 66 14.24 -2.66 -5.66
CA MET A 66 15.70 -2.84 -5.68
C MET A 66 16.35 -1.74 -6.53
N GLN A 67 15.83 -1.48 -7.73
CA GLN A 67 16.35 -0.41 -8.57
C GLN A 67 16.23 0.96 -7.90
N ALA A 68 15.09 1.27 -7.28
CA ALA A 68 14.88 2.52 -6.55
C ALA A 68 15.84 2.65 -5.35
N HIS A 69 16.16 1.54 -4.67
CA HIS A 69 17.17 1.50 -3.61
C HIS A 69 18.58 1.76 -4.16
N LEU A 70 18.97 1.09 -5.24
CA LEU A 70 20.26 1.28 -5.89
C LEU A 70 20.42 2.71 -6.41
N ASP A 71 19.37 3.32 -6.96
CA ASP A 71 19.41 4.71 -7.41
C ASP A 71 19.62 5.67 -6.23
N TYR A 72 19.07 5.39 -5.06
CA TYR A 72 19.31 6.18 -3.85
C TYR A 72 20.75 6.00 -3.34
N VAL A 73 21.20 4.76 -3.18
CA VAL A 73 22.56 4.43 -2.71
C VAL A 73 23.63 5.00 -3.63
N ASN A 74 23.39 4.97 -4.95
CA ASN A 74 24.29 5.52 -5.96
C ASN A 74 24.06 7.02 -6.24
N LYS A 75 23.25 7.71 -5.42
CA LYS A 75 22.98 9.15 -5.50
C LYS A 75 22.36 9.64 -6.83
N LYS A 76 21.73 8.73 -7.59
CA LYS A 76 20.93 9.06 -8.77
C LYS A 76 19.56 9.65 -8.38
N LYS A 77 19.03 9.27 -7.21
CA LYS A 77 17.88 9.93 -6.56
C LYS A 77 18.24 10.42 -5.16
N ARG A 78 17.59 11.51 -4.72
CA ARG A 78 17.78 12.11 -3.39
C ARG A 78 16.82 11.53 -2.34
N ALA A 79 15.56 11.36 -2.72
CA ALA A 79 14.55 10.77 -1.84
C ALA A 79 15.00 9.38 -1.39
N PHE A 80 14.77 9.06 -0.12
CA PHE A 80 15.14 7.77 0.43
C PHE A 80 14.40 6.63 -0.29
N SER A 81 15.00 5.45 -0.34
CA SER A 81 14.31 4.23 -0.75
C SER A 81 14.85 3.07 0.08
N PRO A 82 14.02 2.38 0.87
CA PRO A 82 14.48 1.21 1.59
C PRO A 82 14.87 0.11 0.60
N PRO A 83 15.74 -0.84 1.00
CA PRO A 83 15.92 -2.07 0.24
C PRO A 83 14.59 -2.83 0.13
N PRO A 84 14.46 -3.80 -0.81
CA PRO A 84 13.28 -4.64 -0.93
C PRO A 84 12.87 -5.30 0.40
N GLY A 85 11.56 -5.45 0.60
CA GLY A 85 10.98 -5.93 1.85
C GLY A 85 10.66 -4.84 2.87
N GLY A 86 10.89 -3.57 2.52
CA GLY A 86 10.81 -2.43 3.45
C GLY A 86 9.86 -1.31 3.04
N SER A 87 9.09 -1.46 1.95
CA SER A 87 8.20 -0.42 1.44
C SER A 87 6.74 -0.87 1.33
N PHE A 88 5.79 -0.05 1.76
CA PHE A 88 4.36 -0.30 1.53
C PHE A 88 3.96 -0.21 0.05
N HIS A 89 4.77 0.37 -0.83
CA HIS A 89 4.57 0.26 -2.29
C HIS A 89 4.69 -1.18 -2.77
N GLU A 90 5.60 -1.98 -2.19
CA GLU A 90 5.72 -3.41 -2.51
C GLU A 90 4.52 -4.21 -2.03
N GLY A 91 3.76 -3.70 -1.05
CA GLY A 91 2.49 -4.28 -0.59
C GLY A 91 1.27 -3.79 -1.36
N GLY A 92 1.40 -2.87 -2.33
CA GLY A 92 0.26 -2.26 -3.03
C GLY A 92 -0.61 -1.37 -2.13
N ARG A 93 0.01 -0.75 -1.12
CA ARG A 93 -0.65 -0.04 -0.03
C ARG A 93 -0.14 1.39 0.20
N ALA A 94 0.77 1.87 -0.64
CA ALA A 94 1.26 3.23 -0.60
C ALA A 94 1.01 3.95 -1.92
N MET A 95 0.90 5.27 -1.89
CA MET A 95 0.84 6.11 -3.06
C MET A 95 1.71 7.35 -2.88
N ASP A 96 2.37 7.74 -3.96
CA ASP A 96 3.03 9.03 -4.09
C ASP A 96 2.17 9.91 -5.01
N LEU A 97 1.67 11.03 -4.49
CA LEU A 97 0.70 11.89 -5.19
C LEU A 97 1.24 13.27 -5.59
N SER A 98 0.57 13.90 -6.54
CA SER A 98 0.87 15.27 -6.95
C SER A 98 0.18 16.29 -6.03
N LEU A 99 0.95 16.89 -5.11
CA LEU A 99 0.43 17.96 -4.23
C LEU A 99 -0.26 19.11 -5.01
N PRO A 100 0.30 19.62 -6.14
CA PRO A 100 -0.38 20.67 -6.90
C PRO A 100 -1.72 20.25 -7.54
N ALA A 101 -1.93 18.95 -7.79
CA ALA A 101 -3.16 18.45 -8.39
C ALA A 101 -4.32 18.38 -7.40
N LEU A 102 -4.04 18.34 -6.09
CA LEU A 102 -5.05 18.28 -5.04
C LEU A 102 -5.94 19.53 -4.98
N LYS A 103 -5.42 20.69 -5.42
CA LYS A 103 -6.11 22.00 -5.34
C LYS A 103 -6.59 22.38 -3.92
N MET A 104 -5.87 21.89 -2.91
CA MET A 104 -6.07 22.22 -1.50
C MET A 104 -4.73 22.21 -0.76
N SER A 105 -4.73 22.70 0.48
CA SER A 105 -3.54 22.61 1.34
C SER A 105 -3.25 21.14 1.72
N LEU A 106 -1.99 20.86 2.10
CA LEU A 106 -1.63 19.51 2.56
C LEU A 106 -2.34 19.16 3.88
N ASP A 107 -2.57 20.13 4.76
CA ASP A 107 -3.30 19.92 6.02
C ASP A 107 -4.76 19.50 5.76
N ASP A 108 -5.46 20.23 4.89
CA ASP A 108 -6.82 19.87 4.47
C ASP A 108 -6.87 18.48 3.83
N PHE A 109 -5.86 18.16 3.02
CA PHE A 109 -5.77 16.84 2.41
C PHE A 109 -5.56 15.73 3.45
N TRP A 110 -4.79 15.96 4.52
CA TRP A 110 -4.64 14.98 5.60
C TRP A 110 -5.98 14.66 6.27
N VAL A 111 -6.80 15.69 6.51
CA VAL A 111 -8.15 15.51 7.05
C VAL A 111 -9.02 14.70 6.10
N LEU A 112 -8.96 14.98 4.80
CA LEU A 112 -9.69 14.25 3.76
C LEU A 112 -9.23 12.79 3.67
N ALA A 113 -7.92 12.54 3.53
CA ALA A 113 -7.34 11.20 3.42
C ALA A 113 -7.67 10.32 4.64
N LYS A 114 -7.67 10.90 5.84
CA LYS A 114 -8.02 10.19 7.08
C LYS A 114 -9.44 9.60 7.05
N LYS A 115 -10.41 10.24 6.38
CA LYS A 115 -11.78 9.70 6.23
C LYS A 115 -11.80 8.35 5.51
N HIS A 116 -10.79 8.11 4.67
CA HIS A 116 -10.62 6.91 3.85
C HIS A 116 -9.55 5.96 4.40
N ASN A 117 -9.16 6.10 5.68
CA ASN A 117 -8.12 5.30 6.34
C ASN A 117 -6.75 5.37 5.65
N VAL A 118 -6.46 6.50 5.00
CA VAL A 118 -5.17 6.79 4.40
C VAL A 118 -4.41 7.77 5.28
N VAL A 119 -3.15 7.45 5.58
CA VAL A 119 -2.31 8.20 6.52
C VAL A 119 -1.00 8.63 5.88
N PRO A 120 -0.44 9.79 6.25
CA PRO A 120 0.89 10.20 5.80
C PRO A 120 1.99 9.36 6.45
N ILE A 121 3.16 9.31 5.82
CA ILE A 121 4.38 8.73 6.42
C ILE A 121 5.12 9.73 7.32
N ILE A 122 5.00 11.03 7.05
CA ILE A 122 5.59 12.09 7.86
C ILE A 122 4.68 12.50 9.03
N SER A 123 5.23 13.17 10.04
CA SER A 123 4.52 13.47 11.30
C SER A 123 3.71 14.77 11.29
N GLN A 124 3.92 15.67 10.33
CA GLN A 124 3.19 16.93 10.20
C GLN A 124 2.99 17.34 8.73
N PRO A 125 1.90 18.04 8.39
CA PRO A 125 1.59 18.45 7.01
C PRO A 125 2.48 19.62 6.59
N ASN A 126 3.68 19.31 6.11
CA ASN A 126 4.62 20.28 5.57
C ASN A 126 5.05 19.86 4.17
N SER A 127 4.58 20.61 3.16
CA SER A 127 4.84 20.32 1.74
C SER A 127 6.30 20.45 1.31
N SER A 128 7.17 21.02 2.16
CA SER A 128 8.60 21.15 1.91
C SER A 128 9.42 19.98 2.46
N LEU A 129 8.81 19.07 3.23
CA LEU A 129 9.50 17.87 3.70
C LEU A 129 9.62 16.83 2.59
N ASP A 130 10.71 16.06 2.63
CA ASP A 130 10.82 14.83 1.85
C ASP A 130 9.65 13.90 2.23
N GLU A 131 9.08 13.22 1.23
CA GLU A 131 7.93 12.31 1.40
C GLU A 131 6.60 13.01 1.77
N ALA A 132 6.48 14.33 1.63
CA ALA A 132 5.20 15.04 1.88
C ALA A 132 4.05 14.61 0.95
N TRP A 133 4.38 13.95 -0.16
CA TRP A 133 3.47 13.35 -1.13
C TRP A 133 3.12 11.89 -0.84
N HIS A 134 3.72 11.26 0.18
CA HIS A 134 3.61 9.83 0.41
C HIS A 134 2.53 9.50 1.45
N PHE A 135 1.58 8.67 1.04
CA PHE A 135 0.44 8.26 1.85
C PHE A 135 0.16 6.76 1.76
N GLU A 136 -0.42 6.19 2.81
CA GLU A 136 -0.52 4.74 2.98
C GLU A 136 -1.90 4.31 3.47
N CYS A 137 -2.44 3.24 2.89
CA CYS A 137 -3.55 2.47 3.44
C CYS A 137 -2.97 1.24 4.18
N ARG A 138 -2.62 1.43 5.44
CA ARG A 138 -1.89 0.43 6.24
C ARG A 138 -2.74 -0.79 6.60
N GLY A 139 -4.06 -0.63 6.71
CA GLY A 139 -4.98 -1.70 7.13
C GLY A 139 -4.54 -2.40 8.42
N SER A 140 -4.70 -3.72 8.45
CA SER A 140 -4.26 -4.61 9.53
C SER A 140 -2.75 -4.62 9.75
N HIS A 141 -1.94 -4.15 8.80
CA HIS A 141 -0.49 -4.06 9.00
C HIS A 141 -0.11 -2.94 9.98
N GLN A 142 -1.03 -2.01 10.29
CA GLN A 142 -0.86 -1.10 11.42
C GLN A 142 -0.75 -1.88 12.74
N VAL A 143 -1.43 -3.02 12.89
CA VAL A 143 -1.32 -3.90 14.08
C VAL A 143 0.13 -4.40 14.24
N VAL A 144 0.80 -4.75 13.14
CA VAL A 144 2.21 -5.19 13.17
C VAL A 144 3.15 -4.03 13.51
N ILE A 145 2.88 -2.83 12.97
CA ILE A 145 3.63 -1.62 13.34
C ILE A 145 3.49 -1.35 14.85
N ASP A 146 2.27 -1.42 15.37
CA ASP A 146 1.99 -1.15 16.78
C ASP A 146 2.60 -2.22 17.69
N TYR A 147 2.55 -3.48 17.26
CA TYR A 147 3.22 -4.61 17.91
C TYR A 147 4.72 -4.37 18.12
N TYR A 148 5.43 -3.95 17.07
CA TYR A 148 6.86 -3.62 17.17
C TYR A 148 7.11 -2.30 17.90
N ARG A 149 6.21 -1.31 17.80
CA ARG A 149 6.31 -0.05 18.56
C ARG A 149 6.21 -0.32 20.07
N ASN A 150 5.38 -1.28 20.45
CA ASN A 150 5.20 -1.75 21.83
C ASN A 150 6.28 -2.75 22.29
N ARG A 151 7.32 -2.97 21.47
CA ARG A 151 8.49 -3.83 21.77
C ARG A 151 8.16 -5.31 21.97
N ALA A 152 7.04 -5.80 21.41
CA ALA A 152 6.74 -7.23 21.40
C ALA A 152 7.62 -8.02 20.40
N GLY A 153 8.29 -7.32 19.48
CA GLY A 153 9.39 -7.82 18.65
C GLY A 153 10.51 -6.77 18.51
N SER A 154 11.71 -7.20 18.11
CA SER A 154 12.91 -6.34 18.09
C SER A 154 13.86 -6.56 16.92
N ASN A 155 13.58 -7.51 16.02
CA ASN A 155 14.49 -7.90 14.93
C ASN A 155 14.40 -7.05 13.65
N PHE A 156 13.59 -5.98 13.63
CA PHE A 156 13.51 -5.04 12.51
C PHE A 156 14.16 -3.71 12.86
N LYS A 157 14.74 -3.03 11.86
CA LYS A 157 15.34 -1.69 12.02
C LYS A 157 14.35 -0.64 12.52
N SER A 158 13.06 -0.80 12.20
CA SER A 158 11.98 0.04 12.68
C SER A 158 10.66 -0.73 12.71
N PRO A 159 9.67 -0.30 13.52
CA PRO A 159 8.33 -0.86 13.49
C PRO A 159 7.67 -0.74 12.11
N TYR A 160 7.96 0.34 11.39
CA TYR A 160 7.50 0.55 10.02
C TYR A 160 7.98 -0.57 9.08
N ALA A 161 9.27 -0.96 9.16
CA ALA A 161 9.82 -2.02 8.32
C ALA A 161 9.15 -3.38 8.59
N ALA A 162 8.78 -3.67 9.84
CA ALA A 162 8.01 -4.87 10.18
C ALA A 162 6.60 -4.85 9.56
N GLY A 163 5.92 -3.69 9.61
CA GLY A 163 4.64 -3.48 8.96
C GLY A 163 4.70 -3.66 7.44
N ALA A 164 5.72 -3.08 6.80
CA ALA A 164 5.95 -3.23 5.36
C ALA A 164 6.21 -4.69 4.98
N ALA A 165 7.10 -5.39 5.70
CA ALA A 165 7.36 -6.81 5.48
C ALA A 165 6.06 -7.65 5.61
N SER A 166 5.22 -7.35 6.61
CA SER A 166 3.91 -7.99 6.76
C SER A 166 2.99 -7.76 5.56
N ALA A 167 2.94 -6.54 5.03
CA ALA A 167 2.14 -6.20 3.85
C ALA A 167 2.60 -6.98 2.60
N ILE A 168 3.91 -7.07 2.40
CA ILE A 168 4.53 -7.76 1.26
C ILE A 168 4.28 -9.28 1.34
N LEU A 169 4.43 -9.87 2.52
CA LEU A 169 4.12 -11.28 2.76
C LEU A 169 2.63 -11.59 2.53
N ALA A 170 1.72 -10.68 2.89
CA ALA A 170 0.28 -10.89 2.73
C ALA A 170 -0.18 -10.99 1.27
N ILE A 171 0.46 -10.27 0.35
CA ILE A 171 0.26 -10.44 -1.10
C ILE A 171 1.10 -11.59 -1.69
N GLY A 172 1.93 -12.23 -0.86
CA GLY A 172 2.75 -13.37 -1.22
C GLY A 172 4.00 -13.05 -2.04
N VAL A 173 4.52 -11.84 -1.92
CA VAL A 173 5.82 -11.44 -2.47
C VAL A 173 6.92 -11.78 -1.47
N ARG A 174 8.09 -12.16 -1.97
CA ARG A 174 9.26 -12.52 -1.15
C ARG A 174 9.79 -11.32 -0.37
N VAL A 175 10.28 -11.57 0.85
CA VAL A 175 11.05 -10.62 1.65
C VAL A 175 12.40 -11.25 1.98
N ASP A 176 13.49 -10.67 1.46
CA ASP A 176 14.81 -11.32 1.46
C ASP A 176 15.34 -11.67 2.85
N GLN A 177 14.97 -10.87 3.87
CA GLN A 177 15.39 -11.08 5.26
C GLN A 177 15.05 -12.50 5.77
N PHE A 178 14.00 -13.15 5.24
CA PHE A 178 13.58 -14.48 5.71
C PHE A 178 14.22 -15.65 4.96
N GLY A 179 15.00 -15.41 3.89
CA GLY A 179 15.62 -16.48 3.13
C GLY A 179 14.61 -17.55 2.68
N SER A 180 14.82 -18.81 3.07
CA SER A 180 13.91 -19.93 2.79
C SER A 180 12.66 -19.97 3.67
N ALA A 181 12.64 -19.25 4.79
CA ALA A 181 11.56 -19.28 5.80
C ALA A 181 10.39 -18.33 5.46
N GLN A 182 10.08 -18.17 4.17
CA GLN A 182 9.05 -17.21 3.70
C GLN A 182 7.66 -17.56 4.24
N LYS A 183 7.29 -18.85 4.24
CA LYS A 183 5.96 -19.30 4.67
C LYS A 183 5.80 -19.19 6.18
N GLU A 184 6.85 -19.49 6.94
CA GLU A 184 6.90 -19.33 8.39
C GLU A 184 6.75 -17.86 8.78
N ALA A 185 7.45 -16.96 8.09
CA ALA A 185 7.30 -15.52 8.29
C ALA A 185 5.89 -15.05 7.90
N GLN A 186 5.33 -15.55 6.80
CA GLN A 186 3.95 -15.25 6.40
C GLN A 186 2.94 -15.66 7.49
N LEU A 187 3.12 -16.86 8.07
CA LEU A 187 2.31 -17.34 9.19
C LEU A 187 2.46 -16.45 10.43
N GLN A 188 3.69 -16.13 10.84
CA GLN A 188 3.94 -15.23 11.97
C GLN A 188 3.32 -13.84 11.75
N ALA A 189 3.45 -13.27 10.56
CA ALA A 189 2.87 -11.98 10.23
C ALA A 189 1.33 -12.03 10.29
N ALA A 190 0.71 -13.11 9.82
CA ALA A 190 -0.72 -13.31 9.90
C ALA A 190 -1.21 -13.51 11.35
N LEU A 191 -0.45 -14.23 12.18
CA LEU A 191 -0.73 -14.40 13.61
C LEU A 191 -0.69 -13.05 14.36
N ILE A 192 0.33 -12.21 14.12
CA ILE A 192 0.41 -10.87 14.72
C ILE A 192 -0.79 -10.02 14.29
N ARG A 193 -1.14 -10.03 12.99
CA ARG A 193 -2.33 -9.32 12.48
C ARG A 193 -3.62 -9.79 13.17
N CYS A 194 -3.71 -11.08 13.52
CA CYS A 194 -4.84 -11.64 14.27
C CYS A 194 -4.74 -11.42 15.79
N GLY A 195 -3.78 -10.63 16.28
CA GLY A 195 -3.66 -10.23 17.69
C GLY A 195 -2.86 -11.18 18.57
N HIS A 196 -2.12 -12.13 17.99
CA HIS A 196 -1.29 -13.05 18.77
C HIS A 196 0.12 -12.51 19.02
N GLU A 197 0.62 -12.71 20.24
CA GLU A 197 2.00 -12.41 20.60
C GLU A 197 2.91 -13.61 20.30
N ILE A 198 3.78 -13.46 19.30
CA ILE A 198 4.65 -14.54 18.80
C ILE A 198 6.14 -14.27 19.02
N GLY A 199 6.50 -13.13 19.60
CA GLY A 199 7.87 -12.62 19.63
C GLY A 199 8.26 -11.96 18.31
N ASN A 200 9.43 -12.32 17.76
CA ASN A 200 9.91 -11.78 16.48
C ASN A 200 9.21 -12.42 15.28
N LEU A 201 8.88 -11.60 14.28
CA LEU A 201 8.63 -12.03 12.90
C LEU A 201 9.99 -12.30 12.23
N ASP A 202 10.46 -13.56 12.24
CA ASP A 202 11.80 -13.96 11.80
C ASP A 202 11.85 -15.27 11.00
N GLY A 203 10.70 -15.93 10.79
CA GLY A 203 10.61 -17.24 10.14
C GLY A 203 10.94 -18.42 11.05
N ALA A 204 11.29 -18.21 12.32
CA ALA A 204 11.58 -19.28 13.27
C ALA A 204 10.32 -19.63 14.08
N ILE A 205 9.78 -20.85 13.88
CA ILE A 205 8.62 -21.34 14.64
C ILE A 205 9.03 -21.73 16.07
N GLY A 206 9.11 -20.72 16.94
CA GLY A 206 9.47 -20.83 18.35
C GLY A 206 8.30 -21.19 19.27
N VAL A 207 8.56 -21.14 20.59
CA VAL A 207 7.59 -21.50 21.64
C VAL A 207 6.33 -20.62 21.59
N LEU A 208 6.50 -19.29 21.41
CA LEU A 208 5.37 -18.36 21.37
C LEU A 208 4.50 -18.55 20.12
N THR A 209 5.11 -18.75 18.94
CA THR A 209 4.37 -19.11 17.72
C THR A 209 3.60 -20.41 17.91
N ARG A 210 4.21 -21.45 18.51
CA ARG A 210 3.51 -22.73 18.79
C ARG A 210 2.38 -22.56 19.81
N ALA A 211 2.55 -21.70 20.81
CA ALA A 211 1.51 -21.37 21.78
C ALA A 211 0.32 -20.68 21.11
N ALA A 212 0.56 -19.73 20.21
CA ALA A 212 -0.49 -19.10 19.40
C ALA A 212 -1.22 -20.11 18.49
N LEU A 213 -0.49 -21.02 17.85
CA LEU A 213 -1.10 -22.09 17.06
C LEU A 213 -1.95 -23.02 17.95
N THR A 214 -1.47 -23.35 19.15
CA THR A 214 -2.20 -24.20 20.09
C THR A 214 -3.49 -23.55 20.57
N SER A 215 -3.48 -22.24 20.86
CA SER A 215 -4.68 -21.51 21.29
C SER A 215 -5.74 -21.39 20.18
N LEU A 216 -5.32 -21.52 18.91
CA LEU A 216 -6.20 -21.63 17.75
C LEU A 216 -6.65 -23.08 17.45
N GLY A 217 -6.25 -24.06 18.26
CA GLY A 217 -6.56 -25.48 18.01
C GLY A 217 -5.76 -26.10 16.86
N LEU A 218 -4.64 -25.48 16.47
CA LEU A 218 -3.76 -25.91 15.37
C LEU A 218 -2.51 -26.65 15.86
N ALA A 219 -2.55 -27.23 17.06
CA ALA A 219 -1.44 -28.01 17.59
C ALA A 219 -1.16 -29.22 16.67
N GLY A 220 0.08 -29.33 16.17
CA GLY A 220 0.49 -30.41 15.27
C GLY A 220 0.05 -30.26 13.81
N ALA A 221 -0.62 -29.15 13.44
CA ALA A 221 -0.95 -28.86 12.05
C ALA A 221 0.33 -28.71 11.20
N THR A 222 0.24 -29.05 9.92
CA THR A 222 1.32 -28.75 8.97
C THR A 222 1.44 -27.22 8.80
N LEU A 223 2.58 -26.74 8.32
CA LEU A 223 2.78 -25.31 8.06
C LEU A 223 1.74 -24.76 7.08
N ASP A 224 1.41 -25.53 6.03
CA ASP A 224 0.44 -25.11 5.02
C ASP A 224 -0.98 -25.04 5.58
N ASP A 225 -1.38 -26.02 6.40
CA ASP A 225 -2.70 -26.01 7.06
C ASP A 225 -2.82 -24.87 8.08
N ALA A 226 -1.78 -24.67 8.89
CA ALA A 226 -1.73 -23.60 9.87
C ALA A 226 -1.81 -22.22 9.19
N LEU A 227 -1.02 -22.01 8.12
CA LEU A 227 -1.05 -20.77 7.36
C LEU A 227 -2.42 -20.55 6.72
N ALA A 228 -2.99 -21.56 6.06
CA ALA A 228 -4.31 -21.44 5.43
C ALA A 228 -5.40 -21.07 6.44
N HIS A 229 -5.37 -21.68 7.63
CA HIS A 229 -6.33 -21.38 8.70
C HIS A 229 -6.18 -19.95 9.24
N VAL A 230 -4.96 -19.51 9.55
CA VAL A 230 -4.73 -18.15 10.05
C VAL A 230 -5.05 -17.10 8.99
N GLU A 231 -4.78 -17.37 7.71
CA GLU A 231 -5.19 -16.50 6.61
C GLU A 231 -6.72 -16.39 6.48
N ASP A 232 -7.46 -17.47 6.73
CA ASP A 232 -8.94 -17.44 6.75
C ASP A 232 -9.47 -16.58 7.91
N ILE A 233 -8.85 -16.67 9.10
CA ILE A 233 -9.16 -15.76 10.22
C ILE A 233 -8.87 -14.30 9.83
N ALA A 234 -7.70 -14.03 9.25
CA ALA A 234 -7.32 -12.69 8.81
C ALA A 234 -8.30 -12.16 7.75
N GLN A 235 -8.71 -12.98 6.78
CA GLN A 235 -9.67 -12.60 5.75
C GLN A 235 -11.05 -12.28 6.33
N LYS A 236 -11.52 -13.07 7.29
CA LYS A 236 -12.81 -12.85 7.96
C LYS A 236 -12.79 -11.58 8.81
N THR A 237 -11.66 -11.28 9.44
CA THR A 237 -11.45 -10.11 10.30
C THR A 237 -11.29 -8.83 9.49
N PHE A 238 -10.47 -8.87 8.44
CA PHE A 238 -10.07 -7.71 7.63
C PHE A 238 -10.68 -7.75 6.24
N ARG A 239 -12.00 -7.96 6.15
CA ARG A 239 -12.71 -8.20 4.87
C ARG A 239 -12.40 -7.18 3.79
N GLY A 240 -12.20 -5.91 4.15
CA GLY A 240 -11.87 -4.83 3.21
C GLY A 240 -10.57 -5.07 2.44
N GLU A 241 -9.61 -5.78 3.02
CA GLU A 241 -8.34 -6.10 2.35
C GLU A 241 -8.48 -7.22 1.30
N TYR A 242 -9.56 -8.00 1.34
CA TYR A 242 -9.72 -9.19 0.51
C TYR A 242 -10.93 -9.12 -0.42
N LYS A 243 -11.91 -8.28 -0.09
CA LYS A 243 -13.13 -8.14 -0.88
C LYS A 243 -12.82 -7.35 -2.15
N VAL A 244 -12.77 -8.05 -3.27
CA VAL A 244 -12.79 -7.42 -4.60
C VAL A 244 -14.16 -6.75 -4.76
N VAL A 245 -14.18 -5.43 -4.79
CA VAL A 245 -15.38 -4.68 -5.19
C VAL A 245 -15.48 -4.80 -6.70
N ASP A 246 -16.69 -5.07 -7.21
CA ASP A 246 -16.93 -5.16 -8.65
C ASP A 246 -16.43 -3.87 -9.34
N GLN A 247 -15.62 -4.02 -10.39
CA GLN A 247 -14.81 -2.95 -10.98
C GLN A 247 -15.64 -1.83 -11.64
N SER A 248 -16.96 -1.96 -11.67
CA SER A 248 -17.90 -0.98 -12.24
C SER A 248 -17.94 0.38 -11.53
N ILE A 249 -17.17 0.59 -10.46
CA ILE A 249 -17.10 1.88 -9.73
C ILE A 249 -15.93 2.78 -10.21
N LEU A 250 -14.98 2.26 -11.01
CA LEU A 250 -13.80 3.02 -11.46
C LEU A 250 -13.92 3.64 -12.87
N ALA A 251 -15.14 3.85 -13.38
CA ALA A 251 -15.37 4.71 -14.54
C ALA A 251 -15.56 6.18 -14.11
N LEU A 252 -14.59 6.76 -13.39
CA LEU A 252 -14.62 8.18 -12.98
C LEU A 252 -13.95 9.12 -14.00
N THR A 253 -13.77 8.69 -15.25
CA THR A 253 -13.04 9.43 -16.28
C THR A 253 -13.86 9.87 -17.50
N GLU A 254 -15.17 9.60 -17.59
CA GLU A 254 -15.93 9.94 -18.82
C GLU A 254 -16.94 11.11 -18.74
N GLN A 255 -17.12 11.79 -17.60
CA GLN A 255 -18.10 12.89 -17.51
C GLN A 255 -17.54 14.33 -17.58
N LEU A 256 -16.38 14.53 -18.18
CA LEU A 256 -15.97 15.86 -18.64
C LEU A 256 -15.82 15.85 -20.16
N GLU A 257 -16.98 15.84 -20.84
CA GLU A 257 -17.10 16.40 -22.18
C GLU A 257 -16.54 17.81 -22.15
N ILE A 258 -15.33 17.98 -22.68
CA ILE A 258 -14.90 19.26 -23.20
C ILE A 258 -15.83 19.53 -24.38
N LYS A 259 -16.90 20.30 -24.14
CA LYS A 259 -17.58 21.00 -25.23
C LYS A 259 -16.55 21.97 -25.82
N SER A 260 -15.91 21.54 -26.92
CA SER A 260 -15.21 22.44 -27.81
C SER A 260 -16.14 23.62 -28.13
N PRO A 261 -15.70 24.88 -28.03
CA PRO A 261 -16.44 25.97 -28.63
C PRO A 261 -16.52 25.67 -30.13
N GLY A 262 -17.75 25.56 -30.63
CA GLY A 262 -18.02 25.37 -32.04
C GLY A 262 -17.27 26.41 -32.88
N HIS A 263 -16.81 25.97 -34.04
CA HIS A 263 -16.24 26.83 -35.07
C HIS A 263 -17.14 28.06 -35.27
N VAL A 264 -16.56 29.25 -35.07
CA VAL A 264 -17.06 30.46 -35.69
C VAL A 264 -16.67 30.36 -37.16
N VAL A 265 -17.65 30.06 -38.00
CA VAL A 265 -17.53 30.31 -39.45
C VAL A 265 -17.60 31.82 -39.60
N LEU A 266 -16.50 32.43 -40.06
CA LEU A 266 -16.50 33.78 -40.60
C LEU A 266 -16.77 33.64 -42.09
N ASP A 267 -18.01 33.90 -42.50
CA ASP A 267 -18.32 34.15 -43.90
C ASP A 267 -18.01 35.63 -44.21
N ALA A 268 -17.33 35.82 -45.35
CA ALA A 268 -17.09 37.10 -45.99
C ALA A 268 -18.31 37.53 -46.82
#